data_AF-A0A1G3WMU0-F1
#
_entry.id   AF-A0A1G3WMU0-F1
#
_cell.length_a   1.000
_cell.length_b   1.000
_cell.length_c   1.000
_cell.angle_alpha   90.00
_cell.angle_beta   90.00
_cell.angle_gamma   90.00
#
_symmetry.space_group_name_H-M   'P 1'
#
loop_
_entity.id
_entity.type
_entity.pdbx_description
1 polymer ?
#
loop_
_entity_poly.entity_id
_entity_poly.type
_entity_poly.pdbx_seq_one_letter_code
_entity_poly.pdbx_strand_id
1 'polypeptide(L)'
;MQNKLGDLNNHLFETIERLNDPDITGEALEVELRRARAIAAVGTVIVNNGNLVLRAQKHIDEFGNDRKSLPDILQIEPEKKAA
;
A
#
# COMPACT_ATOMS: atom_id res chain seq x y z
N MET A 1 -1.02 4.27 -13.19
CA MET A 1 -0.61 2.97 -12.61
C MET A 1 -1.34 2.80 -11.29
N GLN A 2 -2.02 1.67 -11.06
CA GLN A 2 -2.76 1.32 -9.84
C GLN A 2 -1.83 0.88 -8.69
N ASN A 3 -0.76 1.63 -8.44
CA ASN A 3 0.33 1.20 -7.55
C ASN A 3 0.58 2.21 -6.43
N LYS A 4 -0.39 3.08 -6.12
CA LYS A 4 -0.27 4.10 -5.08
C LYS A 4 -0.93 3.64 -3.77
N LEU A 5 -0.43 4.14 -2.65
CA LEU A 5 -1.05 3.93 -1.33
C LEU A 5 -2.51 4.40 -1.28
N GLY A 6 -2.86 5.45 -2.03
CA GLY A 6 -4.25 5.92 -2.15
C GLY A 6 -5.18 4.88 -2.79
N ASP A 7 -4.71 4.20 -3.84
CA ASP A 7 -5.49 3.16 -4.52
C ASP A 7 -5.73 1.95 -3.61
N LEU A 8 -4.70 1.55 -2.85
CA LEU A 8 -4.82 0.51 -1.84
C LEU A 8 -5.87 0.87 -0.77
N ASN A 9 -5.86 2.11 -0.27
CA ASN A 9 -6.85 2.55 0.72
C ASN A 9 -8.28 2.49 0.16
N ASN A 10 -8.50 2.93 -1.08
CA ASN A 10 -9.82 2.82 -1.72
C ASN A 10 -10.28 1.35 -1.79
N HIS A 11 -9.39 0.44 -2.20
CA HIS A 11 -9.72 -0.98 -2.30
C HIS A 11 -9.99 -1.62 -0.92
N LEU A 12 -9.33 -1.15 0.14
CA LEU A 12 -9.61 -1.57 1.51
C LEU A 12 -11.00 -1.10 1.96
N PHE A 13 -11.39 0.15 1.66
CA PHE A 13 -12.72 0.65 1.98
C PHE A 13 -13.82 -0.09 1.23
N GLU A 14 -13.66 -0.35 -0.07
CA GLU A 14 -14.61 -1.15 -0.85
C GLU A 14 -14.77 -2.58 -0.27
N THR A 15 -13.69 -3.15 0.26
CA THR A 15 -13.73 -4.47 0.89
C THR A 15 -14.50 -4.43 2.22
N ILE A 16 -14.37 -3.35 2.98
CA ILE A 16 -15.18 -3.13 4.20
C ILE A 16 -16.66 -2.99 3.85
N GLU A 17 -17.00 -2.24 2.79
CA GLU A 17 -18.39 -2.08 2.34
C GLU A 17 -19.02 -3.43 1.95
N ARG A 18 -18.30 -4.26 1.18
CA ARG A 18 -18.80 -5.60 0.81
C ARG A 18 -18.97 -6.54 2.01
N LEU A 19 -18.08 -6.46 3.00
CA LEU A 19 -18.21 -7.24 4.23
C LEU A 19 -19.38 -6.81 5.11
N ASN A 20 -19.80 -5.55 5.00
CA ASN A 20 -20.94 -5.00 5.74
C ASN A 20 -22.28 -5.22 5.02
N ASP A 21 -22.29 -5.82 3.83
CA ASP A 21 -23.51 -6.16 3.10
C ASP A 21 -24.33 -7.18 3.91
N PRO A 22 -25.55 -6.84 4.37
CA PRO A 22 -26.37 -7.76 5.17
C PRO A 22 -26.87 -8.96 4.36
N ASP A 23 -26.84 -8.91 3.03
CA ASP A 23 -27.33 -9.96 2.16
C ASP A 23 -26.27 -11.05 1.87
N ILE A 24 -24.99 -10.79 2.20
CA ILE A 24 -23.91 -11.77 2.01
C ILE A 24 -23.86 -12.78 3.17
N THR A 25 -24.16 -14.05 2.89
CA THR A 25 -24.25 -15.09 3.92
C THR A 25 -23.65 -16.43 3.46
N GLY A 26 -23.49 -17.36 4.40
CA GLY A 26 -23.02 -18.72 4.13
C GLY A 26 -21.65 -18.77 3.45
N GLU A 27 -21.53 -19.53 2.36
CA GLU A 27 -20.27 -19.70 1.65
C GLU A 27 -19.76 -18.39 1.03
N ALA A 28 -20.64 -17.50 0.57
CA ALA A 28 -20.24 -16.22 0.00
C ALA A 28 -19.55 -15.34 1.05
N LEU A 29 -20.07 -15.31 2.28
CA LEU A 29 -19.45 -14.61 3.40
C LEU A 29 -18.06 -15.18 3.73
N GLU A 30 -17.93 -16.52 3.75
CA GLU A 30 -16.63 -17.19 3.97
C GLU A 30 -15.59 -16.87 2.89
N VAL A 31 -16.03 -16.72 1.64
CA VAL A 31 -15.16 -16.28 0.54
C VAL A 31 -14.74 -14.83 0.72
N GLU A 32 -15.66 -13.92 1.06
CA GLU A 32 -15.32 -12.52 1.24
C GLU A 32 -14.43 -12.27 2.46
N LEU A 33 -14.64 -13.02 3.56
CA LEU A 33 -13.74 -13.00 4.72
C LEU A 33 -12.32 -13.45 4.34
N ARG A 34 -12.18 -14.50 3.53
CA ARG A 34 -10.88 -14.94 3.03
C ARG A 34 -10.21 -13.89 2.14
N ARG A 35 -10.97 -13.27 1.23
CA ARG A 35 -10.46 -12.18 0.38
C ARG A 35 -10.02 -10.99 1.22
N ALA A 36 -10.82 -10.56 2.18
CA ALA A 36 -10.51 -9.43 3.04
C ALA A 36 -9.23 -9.66 3.85
N ARG A 37 -9.04 -10.86 4.41
CA ARG A 37 -7.80 -11.24 5.10
C ARG A 37 -6.59 -11.17 4.17
N ALA A 38 -6.70 -11.68 2.94
CA ALA A 38 -5.62 -11.63 1.96
C ALA A 38 -5.25 -10.19 1.58
N ILE A 39 -6.26 -9.35 1.33
CA ILE A 39 -6.06 -7.92 1.01
C ILE A 39 -5.39 -7.20 2.18
N ALA A 40 -5.85 -7.42 3.42
CA ALA A 40 -5.25 -6.81 4.61
C ALA A 40 -3.78 -7.24 4.82
N ALA A 41 -3.47 -8.52 4.57
CA ALA A 41 -2.11 -9.03 4.66
C ALA A 41 -1.18 -8.36 3.63
N VAL A 42 -1.61 -8.30 2.37
CA VAL A 42 -0.85 -7.62 1.30
C VAL A 42 -0.73 -6.12 1.58
N GLY A 43 -1.81 -5.48 2.03
CA GLY A 43 -1.82 -4.06 2.39
C GLY A 43 -0.83 -3.72 3.51
N THR A 44 -0.70 -4.58 4.52
CA THR A 44 0.29 -4.44 5.58
C THR A 44 1.72 -4.43 5.04
N VAL A 45 2.04 -5.31 4.09
CA VAL A 45 3.36 -5.35 3.43
C VAL A 45 3.63 -4.06 2.66
N ILE A 46 2.63 -3.54 1.94
CA ILE A 46 2.75 -2.28 1.19
C ILE A 46 3.01 -1.10 2.13
N VAL A 47 2.28 -0.98 3.24
CA VAL A 47 2.48 0.10 4.23
C VAL A 47 3.86 0.00 4.89
N ASN A 48 4.31 -1.22 5.22
CA ASN A 48 5.65 -1.44 5.78
C ASN A 48 6.75 -0.99 4.81
N ASN A 49 6.60 -1.27 3.52
CA ASN A 49 7.52 -0.79 2.48
C ASN A 49 7.48 0.73 2.36
N GLY A 50 6.29 1.34 2.38
CA GLY A 50 6.14 2.80 2.38
C GLY A 50 6.82 3.47 3.58
N ASN A 51 6.67 2.88 4.77
CA ASN A 51 7.36 3.34 5.97
C ASN A 51 8.88 3.20 5.88
N LEU A 52 9.39 2.12 5.27
CA LEU A 52 10.82 1.91 5.06
C LEU A 52 11.40 3.00 4.16
N VAL A 53 10.73 3.28 3.04
CA VAL A 53 11.11 4.35 2.11
C VAL A 53 11.08 5.73 2.80
N LEU A 54 10.03 6.02 3.58
CA LEU A 54 9.93 7.28 4.33
C LEU A 54 11.08 7.45 5.34
N ARG A 55 11.45 6.38 6.05
CA ARG A 55 12.59 6.41 6.99
C ARG A 55 13.91 6.65 6.26
N ALA A 56 14.12 5.98 5.12
CA ALA A 56 15.31 6.18 4.30
C ALA A 56 15.42 7.65 3.83
N GLN A 57 14.30 8.23 3.42
CA GLN A 57 14.23 9.64 3.01
C GLN A 57 14.54 10.60 4.18
N LYS A 58 13.93 10.39 5.35
CA LYS A 58 14.22 11.19 6.55
C LYS A 58 15.69 11.10 6.95
N HIS A 59 16.27 9.91 6.90
CA HIS A 59 17.68 9.70 7.23
C HIS A 59 18.61 10.47 6.28
N ILE A 60 18.26 10.59 5.00
CA ILE A 60 19.02 11.42 4.06
C ILE A 60 18.91 12.90 4.39
N ASP A 61 17.68 13.37 4.64
CA ASP A 61 17.42 14.78 4.91
C ASP A 61 18.11 15.25 6.20
N GLU A 62 18.20 14.37 7.20
CA GLU A 62 18.87 14.63 8.50
C GLU A 62 20.39 14.65 8.40
N PHE A 63 21.00 13.75 7.61
CA PHE A 63 22.46 13.55 7.57
C PHE A 63 23.14 14.11 6.31
N GLY A 64 22.38 14.70 5.38
CA GLY A 64 22.92 15.32 4.16
C GLY A 64 23.55 14.34 3.17
N ASN A 65 23.21 13.04 3.27
CA ASN A 65 23.79 12.01 2.42
C ASN A 65 23.31 12.14 0.96
N ASP A 66 24.19 11.81 0.01
CA ASP A 66 23.85 11.88 -1.41
C ASP A 66 22.78 10.83 -1.73
N ARG A 67 21.61 11.25 -2.25
CA ARG A 67 20.49 10.37 -2.62
C ARG A 67 20.90 9.21 -3.54
N LYS A 68 22.00 9.39 -4.30
CA LYS A 68 22.60 8.38 -5.19
C LYS A 68 23.20 7.17 -4.48
N SER A 69 23.39 7.24 -3.16
CA SER A 69 23.90 6.14 -2.35
C SER A 69 22.82 5.17 -1.85
N LEU A 70 21.53 5.50 -2.04
CA LEU A 70 20.45 4.59 -1.66
C LEU A 70 20.38 3.40 -2.60
N PRO A 71 20.17 2.18 -2.07
CA PRO A 71 19.76 1.04 -2.88
C PRO A 71 18.50 1.37 -3.70
N ASP A 72 18.44 0.91 -4.95
CA ASP A 72 17.36 1.22 -5.90
C ASP A 72 15.95 0.92 -5.34
N ILE A 73 15.82 -0.12 -4.51
CA ILE A 73 14.54 -0.51 -3.87
C ILE A 73 13.97 0.56 -2.91
N LEU A 74 14.79 1.52 -2.47
CA LEU A 74 14.40 2.61 -1.58
C LEU A 74 14.26 3.95 -2.30
N GLN A 75 14.63 4.02 -3.57
CA GLN A 75 14.53 5.24 -4.36
C GLN A 75 13.09 5.46 -4.81
N ILE A 76 12.56 6.67 -4.62
CA ILE A 76 11.29 7.09 -5.19
C ILE A 76 11.59 7.74 -6.52
N GLU A 77 11.18 7.12 -7.64
CA GLU A 77 11.28 7.78 -8.94
C GLU A 77 10.37 9.02 -8.95
N PRO A 78 10.89 10.20 -9.35
CA PRO A 78 10.02 11.34 -9.58
C PRO A 78 9.06 11.01 -10.71
N GLU A 79 7.76 11.26 -10.51
CA GLU A 79 6.76 11.06 -11.56
C GLU A 79 7.20 11.82 -12.82
N LYS A 80 7.35 11.11 -13.93
CA LYS A 80 7.50 11.73 -15.25
C LYS A 80 6.24 12.57 -15.47
N LYS A 81 6.36 13.89 -15.31
CA LYS A 81 5.31 14.82 -15.76
C LYS A 81 5.08 14.51 -17.23
N ALA A 82 3.87 14.08 -17.58
CA ALA A 82 3.44 14.02 -18.96
C ALA A 82 3.61 15.43 -19.53
N ALA A 83 4.47 15.54 -20.54
CA ALA A 83 4.68 16.77 -21.30
C ALA A 83 3.42 17.11 -22.11
#